data_AF-A0A1E7FXF3-F1
#
_entry.id   AF-A0A1E7FXF3-F1
#
_cell.length_a   1.000
_cell.length_b   1.000
_cell.length_c   1.000
_cell.angle_alpha   90.00
_cell.angle_beta   90.00
_cell.angle_gamma   90.00
#
_symmetry.space_group_name_H-M   'P 1'
#
loop_
_entity.id
_entity.type
_entity.pdbx_description
1 polymer ?
#
loop_
_entity_poly.entity_id
_entity_poly.type
_entity_poly.pdbx_seq_one_letter_code
_entity_poly.pdbx_strand_id
1 'polypeptide(L)'
;IFDGHGKLGHTVAQEVVERFPVEHENVISIEDYDRNDFAIRKALNETFLEINSNGTASTFSLGGCTASISLRWGSKLYMANAGDSQIIVQQRTPEGMITKVEYSTRRDKANLPDERARIEGLGGKIHVNANGFDPRVIIYSEAAKDTIGLAMSRSLGDWEWKSVGVFAEPIVDIIDL
;
A
#
# COMPACT_ATOMS: atom_id res chain seq x y z
N ILE A 1 -8.85 0.75 -3.87
CA ILE A 1 -9.42 0.89 -2.50
C ILE A 1 -8.37 1.55 -1.65
N PHE A 2 -8.77 2.57 -0.89
CA PHE A 2 -7.89 3.29 0.01
C PHE A 2 -8.59 3.38 1.37
N ASP A 3 -8.03 2.74 2.38
CA ASP A 3 -8.54 2.76 3.75
C ASP A 3 -7.73 3.77 4.57
N GLY A 4 -8.36 4.88 4.94
CA GLY A 4 -7.70 6.00 5.61
C GLY A 4 -7.66 5.84 7.12
N HIS A 5 -6.50 6.12 7.72
CA HIS A 5 -6.27 6.04 9.17
C HIS A 5 -5.49 7.23 9.75
N GLY A 6 -5.48 7.33 11.07
CA GLY A 6 -4.94 8.51 11.77
C GLY A 6 -5.91 9.69 11.73
N LYS A 7 -5.46 10.87 12.17
CA LYS A 7 -6.33 12.03 12.38
C LYS A 7 -6.92 12.55 11.07
N LEU A 8 -6.12 12.54 10.00
CA LEU A 8 -6.50 13.03 8.67
C LEU A 8 -6.48 11.95 7.59
N GLY A 9 -6.57 10.67 7.99
CA GLY A 9 -6.52 9.53 7.06
C GLY A 9 -7.57 9.57 5.96
N HIS A 10 -8.79 9.99 6.28
CA HIS A 10 -9.85 10.16 5.28
C HIS A 10 -9.50 11.23 4.24
N THR A 11 -8.83 12.31 4.65
CA THR A 11 -8.34 13.36 3.72
C THR A 11 -7.21 12.85 2.86
N VAL A 12 -6.27 12.09 3.44
CA VAL A 12 -5.19 11.43 2.68
C VAL A 12 -5.77 10.47 1.65
N ALA A 13 -6.70 9.59 2.06
CA ALA A 13 -7.37 8.66 1.15
C ALA A 13 -8.11 9.39 0.02
N GLN A 14 -8.81 10.49 0.33
CA GLN A 14 -9.49 11.32 -0.67
C GLN A 14 -8.50 11.92 -1.68
N GLU A 15 -7.41 12.52 -1.20
CA GLU A 15 -6.38 13.10 -2.07
C GLU A 15 -5.75 12.03 -2.97
N VAL A 16 -5.44 10.86 -2.43
CA VAL A 16 -4.89 9.75 -3.23
C VAL A 16 -5.89 9.28 -4.28
N VAL A 17 -7.18 9.14 -3.95
CA VAL A 17 -8.24 8.76 -4.92
C VAL A 17 -8.30 9.73 -6.09
N GLU A 18 -8.25 11.03 -5.82
CA GLU A 18 -8.36 12.08 -6.84
C GLU A 18 -7.12 12.13 -7.74
N ARG A 19 -5.93 11.91 -7.17
CA ARG A 19 -4.66 12.05 -7.88
C ARG A 19 -4.24 10.80 -8.63
N PHE A 20 -4.57 9.60 -8.12
CA PHE A 20 -4.01 8.35 -8.64
C PHE A 20 -4.14 8.19 -10.16
N PRO A 21 -5.32 8.38 -10.78
CA PRO A 21 -5.45 8.20 -12.23
C PRO A 21 -4.57 9.17 -13.02
N VAL A 22 -4.55 10.44 -12.61
CA VAL A 22 -3.79 11.51 -13.29
C VAL A 22 -2.29 11.27 -13.18
N GLU A 23 -1.80 10.99 -11.97
CA GLU A 23 -0.37 10.71 -11.75
C GLU A 23 0.05 9.42 -12.44
N HIS A 24 -0.84 8.43 -12.55
CA HIS A 24 -0.56 7.22 -13.29
C HIS A 24 -0.44 7.47 -14.81
N GLU A 25 -1.35 8.23 -15.39
CA GLU A 25 -1.26 8.63 -16.81
C GLU A 25 0.00 9.45 -17.11
N ASN A 26 0.53 10.20 -16.15
CA ASN A 26 1.76 10.97 -16.32
C ASN A 26 3.03 10.11 -16.37
N VAL A 27 3.01 8.92 -15.74
CA VAL A 27 4.21 8.05 -15.65
C VAL A 27 4.24 6.94 -16.69
N ILE A 28 3.14 6.68 -17.41
CA ILE A 28 3.08 5.60 -18.41
C ILE A 28 2.20 5.96 -19.60
N SER A 29 2.69 5.69 -20.82
CA SER A 29 1.90 5.83 -22.06
C SER A 29 1.19 4.52 -22.42
N ILE A 30 0.17 4.59 -23.27
CA ILE A 30 -0.52 3.39 -23.79
C ILE A 30 0.45 2.47 -24.52
N GLU A 31 1.42 3.02 -25.26
CA GLU A 31 2.44 2.20 -25.94
C GLU A 31 3.33 1.44 -24.95
N ASP A 32 3.58 1.98 -23.76
CA ASP A 32 4.38 1.30 -22.72
C ASP A 32 3.63 0.13 -22.08
N TYR A 33 2.31 0.23 -21.94
CA TYR A 33 1.47 -0.87 -21.49
C TYR A 33 1.59 -2.11 -22.39
N ASP A 34 1.72 -1.91 -23.69
CA ASP A 34 1.84 -2.98 -24.68
C ASP A 34 3.27 -3.54 -24.81
N ARG A 35 4.28 -2.93 -24.16
CA ARG A 35 5.68 -3.37 -24.26
C ARG A 35 5.99 -4.58 -23.38
N ASN A 36 5.74 -4.51 -22.07
CA ASN A 36 5.91 -5.63 -21.14
C ASN A 36 5.38 -5.33 -19.72
N ASP A 37 5.19 -6.39 -18.94
CA ASP A 37 4.80 -6.37 -17.52
C ASP A 37 5.71 -5.49 -16.64
N PHE A 38 6.99 -5.33 -17.01
CA PHE A 38 7.93 -4.52 -16.24
C PHE A 38 7.59 -3.04 -16.31
N ALA A 39 7.18 -2.52 -17.47
CA ALA A 39 6.76 -1.13 -17.62
C ALA A 39 5.56 -0.81 -16.70
N ILE A 40 4.54 -1.68 -16.68
CA ILE A 40 3.34 -1.48 -15.85
C ILE A 40 3.67 -1.58 -14.36
N ARG A 41 4.48 -2.57 -13.95
CA ARG A 41 4.96 -2.71 -12.56
C ARG A 41 5.72 -1.46 -12.10
N LYS A 42 6.61 -0.97 -12.96
CA LYS A 42 7.41 0.22 -12.70
C LYS A 42 6.51 1.45 -12.56
N ALA A 43 5.59 1.66 -13.50
CA ALA A 43 4.65 2.78 -13.46
C ALA A 43 3.78 2.77 -12.20
N LEU A 44 3.23 1.61 -11.81
CA LEU A 44 2.47 1.49 -10.56
C LEU A 44 3.33 1.85 -9.34
N ASN A 45 4.60 1.44 -9.30
CA ASN A 45 5.51 1.80 -8.21
C ASN A 45 5.80 3.31 -8.20
N GLU A 46 6.11 3.89 -9.35
CA GLU A 46 6.40 5.32 -9.50
C GLU A 46 5.20 6.19 -9.13
N THR A 47 3.97 5.80 -9.51
CA THR A 47 2.75 6.52 -9.11
C THR A 47 2.57 6.57 -7.58
N PHE A 48 2.80 5.46 -6.87
CA PHE A 48 2.72 5.46 -5.40
C PHE A 48 3.77 6.38 -4.78
N LEU A 49 5.00 6.34 -5.30
CA LEU A 49 6.09 7.19 -4.82
C LEU A 49 5.85 8.68 -5.09
N GLU A 50 5.35 9.03 -6.27
CA GLU A 50 5.06 10.40 -6.68
C GLU A 50 3.94 11.00 -5.83
N ILE A 51 2.83 10.26 -5.65
CA ILE A 51 1.73 10.70 -4.78
C ILE A 51 2.20 10.86 -3.34
N ASN A 52 2.98 9.90 -2.83
CA ASN A 52 3.47 9.98 -1.46
C ASN A 52 4.42 11.16 -1.24
N SER A 53 5.30 11.45 -2.20
CA SER A 53 6.31 12.51 -2.09
C SER A 53 5.71 13.90 -2.24
N ASN A 54 4.68 14.03 -3.08
CA ASN A 54 4.01 15.29 -3.35
C ASN A 54 2.68 15.44 -2.58
N GLY A 55 2.43 14.60 -1.57
CA GLY A 55 1.22 14.69 -0.74
C GLY A 55 1.13 16.03 -0.01
N THR A 56 -0.09 16.46 0.33
CA THR A 56 -0.27 17.69 1.10
C THR A 56 0.35 17.55 2.50
N ALA A 57 1.38 18.36 2.81
CA ALA A 57 2.16 18.18 4.03
C ALA A 57 1.34 18.24 5.34
N SER A 58 0.33 19.11 5.39
CA SER A 58 -0.56 19.26 6.55
C SER A 58 -1.47 18.06 6.78
N THR A 59 -1.68 17.20 5.78
CA THR A 59 -2.52 16.00 5.86
C THR A 59 -1.67 14.72 5.98
N PHE A 60 -0.68 14.53 5.10
CA PHE A 60 0.16 13.32 5.03
C PHE A 60 1.08 13.14 6.25
N SER A 61 1.35 14.21 7.01
CA SER A 61 2.06 14.12 8.28
C SER A 61 1.19 13.63 9.44
N LEU A 62 -0.14 13.75 9.33
CA LEU A 62 -1.10 13.49 10.42
C LEU A 62 -2.05 12.31 10.13
N GLY A 63 -1.86 11.63 9.01
CA GLY A 63 -2.63 10.46 8.63
C GLY A 63 -1.99 9.74 7.46
N GLY A 64 -2.53 8.58 7.16
CA GLY A 64 -2.12 7.76 6.04
C GLY A 64 -3.30 6.98 5.50
N CYS A 65 -3.05 6.21 4.46
CA CYS A 65 -4.00 5.23 3.97
C CYS A 65 -3.32 3.98 3.42
N THR A 66 -4.06 2.86 3.45
CA THR A 66 -3.75 1.73 2.59
C THR A 66 -3.99 2.11 1.12
N ALA A 67 -3.38 1.37 0.20
CA ALA A 67 -3.66 1.49 -1.21
C ALA A 67 -3.64 0.12 -1.88
N SER A 68 -4.80 -0.32 -2.34
CA SER A 68 -5.00 -1.56 -3.09
C SER A 68 -5.57 -1.23 -4.47
N ILE A 69 -4.77 -1.44 -5.52
CA ILE A 69 -5.09 -1.11 -6.91
C ILE A 69 -5.13 -2.38 -7.75
N SER A 70 -6.25 -2.60 -8.44
CA SER A 70 -6.41 -3.65 -9.44
C SER A 70 -6.49 -3.01 -10.83
N LEU A 71 -5.51 -3.29 -11.68
CA LEU A 71 -5.41 -2.76 -13.02
C LEU A 71 -5.47 -3.92 -14.01
N ARG A 72 -6.50 -3.95 -14.86
CA ARG A 72 -6.61 -4.95 -15.92
C ARG A 72 -6.05 -4.38 -17.21
N TRP A 73 -5.11 -5.09 -17.82
CA TRP A 73 -4.61 -4.79 -19.16
C TRP A 73 -4.55 -6.06 -20.00
N GLY A 74 -5.26 -6.07 -21.14
CA GLY A 74 -5.42 -7.26 -21.96
C GLY A 74 -5.97 -8.47 -21.18
N SER A 75 -5.23 -9.58 -21.22
CA SER A 75 -5.51 -10.82 -20.48
C SER A 75 -4.82 -10.90 -19.12
N LYS A 76 -4.37 -9.77 -18.54
CA LYS A 76 -3.66 -9.74 -17.27
C LYS A 76 -4.33 -8.82 -16.26
N LEU A 77 -4.23 -9.20 -14.99
CA LEU A 77 -4.58 -8.37 -13.85
C LEU A 77 -3.34 -8.08 -13.01
N TYR A 78 -3.01 -6.80 -12.88
CA TYR A 78 -1.96 -6.27 -12.04
C TYR A 78 -2.58 -5.84 -10.71
N MET A 79 -1.96 -6.23 -9.61
CA MET A 79 -2.44 -5.96 -8.25
C MET A 79 -1.32 -5.29 -7.46
N ALA A 80 -1.42 -3.97 -7.28
CA ALA A 80 -0.50 -3.21 -6.45
C ALA A 80 -1.10 -3.02 -5.05
N ASN A 81 -0.41 -3.44 -4.01
CA ASN A 81 -0.86 -3.32 -2.63
C ASN A 81 0.22 -2.68 -1.74
N ALA A 82 -0.18 -1.68 -0.95
CA ALA A 82 0.57 -1.16 0.18
C ALA A 82 -0.36 -1.08 1.39
N GLY A 83 -0.05 -1.85 2.45
CA GLY A 83 -0.81 -1.88 3.69
C GLY A 83 -1.46 -3.23 3.96
N ASP A 84 -2.49 -3.25 4.81
CA ASP A 84 -3.15 -4.47 5.24
C ASP A 84 -4.58 -4.67 4.71
N SER A 85 -5.04 -3.76 3.84
CA SER A 85 -6.11 -4.04 2.88
C SER A 85 -5.68 -5.16 1.92
N GLN A 86 -6.66 -5.84 1.30
CA GLN A 86 -6.40 -6.98 0.43
C GLN A 86 -7.25 -6.93 -0.85
N ILE A 87 -6.64 -7.38 -1.94
CA ILE A 87 -7.32 -7.78 -3.16
C ILE A 87 -7.41 -9.31 -3.12
N ILE A 88 -8.61 -9.85 -3.37
CA ILE A 88 -8.85 -11.30 -3.45
C ILE A 88 -9.46 -11.58 -4.81
N VAL A 89 -8.81 -12.43 -5.60
CA VAL A 89 -9.30 -12.90 -6.90
C VAL A 89 -9.86 -14.30 -6.75
N GLN A 90 -11.06 -14.49 -7.28
CA GLN A 90 -11.79 -15.75 -7.18
C GLN A 90 -12.22 -16.22 -8.56
N GLN A 91 -12.09 -17.52 -8.81
CA GLN A 91 -12.71 -18.18 -9.94
C GLN A 91 -14.16 -18.51 -9.60
N ARG A 92 -15.04 -18.36 -10.59
CA ARG A 92 -16.46 -18.68 -10.48
C ARG A 92 -16.89 -19.61 -11.61
N THR A 93 -17.83 -20.50 -11.32
CA THR A 93 -18.53 -21.25 -12.38
C THR A 93 -19.41 -20.30 -13.21
N PRO A 94 -19.89 -20.72 -14.39
CA PRO A 94 -20.89 -19.96 -15.15
C PRO A 94 -22.16 -19.64 -14.35
N GLU A 95 -22.51 -20.49 -13.38
CA GLU A 95 -23.65 -20.31 -12.47
C GLU A 95 -23.34 -19.35 -11.30
N GLY A 96 -22.13 -18.78 -11.25
CA GLY A 96 -21.72 -17.79 -10.25
C GLY A 96 -21.17 -18.35 -8.95
N MET A 97 -21.04 -19.68 -8.83
CA MET A 97 -20.52 -20.33 -7.62
C MET A 97 -19.00 -20.14 -7.52
N ILE A 98 -18.50 -19.72 -6.36
CA ILE A 98 -17.05 -19.62 -6.10
C ILE A 98 -16.45 -21.02 -6.10
N THR A 99 -15.48 -21.26 -6.97
CA THR A 99 -14.78 -22.55 -7.05
C THR A 99 -13.45 -22.54 -6.33
N LYS A 100 -12.72 -21.42 -6.40
CA LYS A 100 -11.35 -21.30 -5.88
C LYS A 100 -11.00 -19.83 -5.62
N VAL A 101 -10.26 -19.57 -4.54
CA VAL A 101 -9.50 -18.32 -4.39
C VAL A 101 -8.21 -18.47 -5.20
N GLU A 102 -8.11 -17.75 -6.30
CA GLU A 102 -6.97 -17.81 -7.20
C GLU A 102 -5.77 -17.04 -6.63
N TYR A 103 -6.05 -15.86 -6.07
CA TYR A 103 -5.01 -15.01 -5.52
C TYR A 103 -5.51 -14.17 -4.35
N SER A 104 -4.60 -13.84 -3.43
CA SER A 104 -4.83 -12.84 -2.39
C SER A 104 -3.55 -12.05 -2.18
N THR A 105 -3.63 -10.72 -2.25
CA THR A 105 -2.46 -9.88 -1.95
C THR A 105 -2.04 -10.06 -0.50
N ARG A 106 -0.72 -10.01 -0.28
CA ARG A 106 -0.12 -10.03 1.05
C ARG A 106 -0.59 -8.82 1.87
N ARG A 107 -0.84 -9.04 3.17
CA ARG A 107 -0.99 -7.95 4.14
C ARG A 107 0.39 -7.55 4.66
N ASP A 108 0.79 -6.30 4.51
CA ASP A 108 2.09 -5.80 4.93
C ASP A 108 2.12 -5.57 6.45
N LYS A 109 2.18 -6.67 7.20
CA LYS A 109 2.29 -6.67 8.65
C LYS A 109 3.75 -6.54 9.08
N ALA A 110 3.99 -5.75 10.13
CA ALA A 110 5.34 -5.38 10.57
C ALA A 110 6.20 -6.57 11.03
N ASN A 111 5.60 -7.71 11.38
CA ASN A 111 6.34 -8.91 11.79
C ASN A 111 6.78 -9.82 10.63
N LEU A 112 6.42 -9.51 9.38
CA LEU A 112 6.93 -10.25 8.22
C LEU A 112 8.46 -10.13 8.16
N PRO A 113 9.22 -11.20 7.83
CA PRO A 113 10.67 -11.17 7.96
C PRO A 113 11.37 -10.04 7.19
N ASP A 114 10.94 -9.76 5.98
CA ASP A 114 11.46 -8.68 5.12
C ASP A 114 11.09 -7.30 5.64
N GLU A 115 9.83 -7.10 6.03
CA GLU A 115 9.35 -5.85 6.61
C GLU A 115 10.03 -5.56 7.95
N ARG A 116 10.16 -6.58 8.80
CA ARG A 116 10.82 -6.50 10.11
C ARG A 116 12.29 -6.12 9.98
N ALA A 117 13.04 -6.83 9.13
CA ALA A 117 14.45 -6.54 8.91
C ALA A 117 14.66 -5.10 8.42
N ARG A 118 13.77 -4.62 7.56
CA ARG A 118 13.79 -3.26 7.02
C ARG A 118 13.43 -2.21 8.08
N ILE A 119 12.40 -2.44 8.91
CA ILE A 119 12.00 -1.53 10.00
C ILE A 119 13.11 -1.44 11.05
N GLU A 120 13.57 -2.58 11.57
CA GLU A 120 14.58 -2.65 12.62
C GLU A 120 15.94 -2.14 12.11
N GLY A 121 16.29 -2.40 10.85
CA GLY A 121 17.49 -1.89 10.20
C GLY A 121 17.52 -0.37 10.03
N LEU A 122 16.36 0.29 9.99
CA LEU A 122 16.21 1.75 9.98
C LEU A 122 15.97 2.33 11.39
N GLY A 123 16.17 1.54 12.44
CA GLY A 123 16.01 1.98 13.84
C GLY A 123 14.55 2.02 14.32
N GLY A 124 13.61 1.55 13.50
CA GLY A 124 12.21 1.39 13.90
C GLY A 124 12.02 0.28 14.93
N LYS A 125 10.92 0.36 15.66
CA LYS A 125 10.56 -0.63 16.69
C LYS A 125 9.23 -1.28 16.34
N ILE A 126 9.14 -2.58 16.62
CA ILE A 126 7.91 -3.35 16.42
C ILE A 126 7.41 -3.80 17.78
N HIS A 127 6.15 -3.50 18.06
CA HIS A 127 5.43 -4.06 19.19
C HIS A 127 4.51 -5.17 18.69
N VAL A 128 4.60 -6.32 19.32
CA VAL A 128 3.67 -7.43 19.12
C VAL A 128 3.00 -7.68 20.47
N ASN A 129 1.66 -7.73 20.49
CA ASN A 129 0.95 -7.96 21.74
C ASN A 129 1.23 -9.38 22.28
N ALA A 130 0.84 -9.62 23.54
CA ALA A 130 1.09 -10.90 24.22
C ALA A 130 0.51 -12.13 23.51
N ASN A 131 -0.52 -11.94 22.69
CA ASN A 131 -1.17 -13.01 21.94
C ASN A 131 -0.55 -13.23 20.54
N GLY A 132 0.48 -12.46 20.18
CA GLY A 132 1.12 -12.55 18.86
C GLY A 132 0.31 -11.93 17.71
N PHE A 133 -0.87 -11.39 17.99
CA PHE A 133 -1.76 -10.80 17.00
C PHE A 133 -1.50 -9.29 16.90
N ASP A 134 -1.76 -8.69 15.73
CA ASP A 134 -1.66 -7.24 15.54
C ASP A 134 -0.27 -6.61 15.80
N PRO A 135 0.75 -7.01 15.03
CA PRO A 135 2.08 -6.39 15.09
C PRO A 135 2.01 -4.94 14.60
N ARG A 136 2.61 -4.02 15.36
CA ARG A 136 2.58 -2.58 15.08
C ARG A 136 3.98 -2.00 14.99
N VAL A 137 4.20 -1.10 14.03
CA VAL A 137 5.37 -0.21 14.04
C VAL A 137 5.11 0.89 15.05
N ILE A 138 6.03 1.08 16.00
CA ILE A 138 5.87 2.04 17.09
C ILE A 138 6.89 3.17 16.96
N ILE A 139 6.41 4.41 17.09
CA ILE A 139 7.25 5.62 17.17
C ILE A 139 6.80 6.50 18.34
N TYR A 140 7.67 7.38 18.80
CA TYR A 140 7.24 8.56 19.55
C TYR A 140 6.87 9.62 18.53
N SER A 141 5.60 10.03 18.51
CA SER A 141 5.13 11.08 17.59
C SER A 141 5.23 12.43 18.25
N GLU A 142 5.92 13.35 17.57
CA GLU A 142 6.04 14.73 18.03
C GLU A 142 4.71 15.47 17.93
N ALA A 143 3.87 15.15 16.94
CA ALA A 143 2.54 15.71 16.80
C ALA A 143 1.58 15.23 17.91
N ALA A 144 1.63 13.94 18.25
CA ALA A 144 0.77 13.37 19.30
C ALA A 144 1.30 13.58 20.73
N LYS A 145 2.60 13.86 20.88
CA LYS A 145 3.34 13.88 22.16
C LYS A 145 3.22 12.57 22.93
N ASP A 146 3.07 11.46 22.22
CA ASP A 146 2.87 10.13 22.78
C ASP A 146 3.51 9.06 21.89
N THR A 147 3.68 7.86 22.46
CA THR A 147 4.06 6.66 21.73
C THR A 147 2.84 6.09 21.03
N ILE A 148 2.88 6.05 19.70
CA ILE A 148 1.76 5.60 18.86
C ILE A 148 2.19 4.44 17.96
N GLY A 149 1.20 3.67 17.51
CA GLY A 149 1.43 2.44 16.75
C GLY A 149 0.62 2.31 15.47
N LEU A 150 1.30 1.97 14.37
CA LEU A 150 0.70 1.72 13.06
C LEU A 150 0.63 0.21 12.77
N ALA A 151 -0.54 -0.28 12.33
CA ALA A 151 -0.84 -1.71 12.18
C ALA A 151 -0.25 -2.40 10.94
N MET A 152 0.42 -1.62 10.08
CA MET A 152 0.99 -2.04 8.81
C MET A 152 2.36 -1.39 8.60
N SER A 153 3.18 -2.01 7.74
CA SER A 153 4.54 -1.57 7.46
C SER A 153 4.69 -0.85 6.12
N ARG A 154 3.58 -0.69 5.37
CA ARG A 154 3.51 0.09 4.14
C ARG A 154 2.21 0.88 4.09
N SER A 155 2.27 2.13 3.62
CA SER A 155 1.13 3.03 3.47
C SER A 155 1.51 4.26 2.65
N LEU A 156 0.52 4.95 2.08
CA LEU A 156 0.69 6.33 1.61
C LEU A 156 0.42 7.30 2.77
N GLY A 157 1.08 8.45 2.81
CA GLY A 157 1.03 9.33 3.97
C GLY A 157 1.87 8.77 5.13
N ASP A 158 1.45 8.96 6.37
CA ASP A 158 2.22 8.56 7.57
C ASP A 158 3.67 9.04 7.53
N TRP A 159 3.90 10.30 7.17
CA TRP A 159 5.26 10.79 6.92
C TRP A 159 6.21 10.70 8.13
N GLU A 160 5.69 10.82 9.36
CA GLU A 160 6.50 10.62 10.58
C GLU A 160 7.08 9.19 10.67
N TRP A 161 6.46 8.20 10.02
CA TRP A 161 6.88 6.80 10.04
C TRP A 161 7.80 6.41 8.89
N LYS A 162 7.93 7.24 7.85
CA LYS A 162 8.76 6.92 6.66
C LYS A 162 10.22 6.67 7.04
N SER A 163 10.74 7.48 7.96
CA SER A 163 12.12 7.40 8.45
C SER A 163 12.46 6.10 9.19
N VAL A 164 11.45 5.44 9.79
CA VAL A 164 11.61 4.17 10.52
C VAL A 164 11.19 2.96 9.69
N GLY A 165 11.03 3.15 8.38
CA GLY A 165 10.68 2.07 7.48
C GLY A 165 9.18 1.75 7.43
N VAL A 166 8.32 2.75 7.30
CA VAL A 166 6.97 2.52 6.77
C VAL A 166 6.93 2.97 5.32
N PHE A 167 7.10 2.05 4.38
CA PHE A 167 7.36 2.38 2.97
C PHE A 167 6.07 2.70 2.20
N ALA A 168 6.18 3.48 1.12
CA ALA A 168 5.05 3.79 0.24
C ALA A 168 4.94 2.82 -0.94
N GLU A 169 6.06 2.18 -1.27
CA GLU A 169 6.23 1.29 -2.40
C GLU A 169 5.28 0.09 -2.30
N PRO A 170 4.44 -0.16 -3.32
CA PRO A 170 3.57 -1.31 -3.33
C PRO A 170 4.35 -2.58 -3.64
N ILE A 171 3.76 -3.71 -3.27
CA ILE A 171 4.05 -4.99 -3.91
C ILE A 171 3.10 -5.12 -5.09
N VAL A 172 3.67 -5.37 -6.26
CA VAL A 172 2.90 -5.54 -7.50
C VAL A 172 2.93 -7.00 -7.91
N ASP A 173 1.78 -7.64 -7.92
CA ASP A 173 1.59 -9.02 -8.37
C ASP A 173 0.81 -9.04 -9.69
N ILE A 174 0.96 -10.12 -10.47
CA ILE A 174 0.30 -10.27 -11.77
C ILE A 174 -0.30 -11.67 -11.85
N ILE A 175 -1.53 -11.74 -12.37
CA ILE A 175 -2.17 -12.98 -12.78
C ILE A 175 -2.67 -12.87 -14.22
N ASP A 176 -2.67 -13.99 -14.93
CA ASP A 176 -3.36 -14.13 -16.21
C ASP A 176 -4.85 -14.43 -15.98
N LEU A 177 -5.72 -13.81 -16.79
CA LEU A 177 -7.18 -13.91 -16.75
C LEU A 177 -7.74 -14.85 -17.81
#